data_AF-A1E388-F1
#
_entry.id   AF-A1E388-F1
#
_cell.length_a   1.000
_cell.length_b   1.000
_cell.length_c   1.000
_cell.angle_alpha   90.00
_cell.angle_beta   90.00
_cell.angle_gamma   90.00
#
_symmetry.space_group_name_H-M   'P 1'
#
loop_
_entity.id
_entity.type
_entity.pdbx_description
1 polymer ?
#
loop_
_entity_poly.entity_id
_entity_poly.type
_entity_poly.pdbx_seq_one_letter_code
_entity_poly.pdbx_strand_id
1 'polypeptide(L)'
;EAEQYADEDEKQRQRIAARNQLESYVFNIKQSTEEAGEKIPESDRDKILQKCDETIKWLDNNTTAEKEEFDYKLEDLTKICQPIMTRLHQQASGGGQQAGSNYGGPTVEEVD
;
A
#
# COMPACT_ATOMS: atom_id res chain seq x y z
N GLU A 1 32.42 -16.58 -5.53
CA GLU A 1 32.53 -15.46 -4.56
C GLU A 1 31.85 -14.20 -5.10
N ALA A 2 32.30 -13.56 -6.18
CA ALA A 2 31.65 -12.34 -6.71
C ALA A 2 30.14 -12.48 -7.00
N GLU A 3 29.70 -13.63 -7.50
CA GLU A 3 28.29 -13.91 -7.80
C GLU A 3 27.43 -14.13 -6.53
N GLN A 4 28.02 -14.65 -5.47
CA GLN A 4 27.33 -14.83 -4.17
C GLN A 4 27.12 -13.49 -3.47
N TYR A 5 28.11 -12.58 -3.56
CA TYR A 5 27.95 -11.22 -3.04
C TYR A 5 26.88 -10.43 -3.80
N ALA A 6 26.77 -10.63 -5.12
CA ALA A 6 25.75 -9.98 -5.94
C ALA A 6 24.32 -10.46 -5.59
N ASP A 7 24.13 -11.77 -5.36
CA ASP A 7 22.82 -12.35 -5.01
C ASP A 7 22.36 -11.90 -3.61
N GLU A 8 23.27 -11.88 -2.64
CA GLU A 8 22.97 -11.41 -1.28
C GLU A 8 22.67 -9.89 -1.25
N ASP A 9 23.43 -9.06 -1.97
CA ASP A 9 23.14 -7.62 -2.11
C ASP A 9 21.76 -7.38 -2.75
N GLU A 10 21.40 -8.19 -3.76
CA GLU A 10 20.11 -8.08 -4.43
C GLU A 10 18.95 -8.45 -3.50
N LYS A 11 19.07 -9.56 -2.76
CA LYS A 11 18.07 -9.94 -1.75
C LYS A 11 17.87 -8.85 -0.70
N GLN A 12 18.96 -8.25 -0.20
CA GLN A 12 18.88 -7.17 0.77
C GLN A 12 18.18 -5.94 0.17
N ARG A 13 18.52 -5.55 -1.07
CA ARG A 13 17.83 -4.46 -1.78
C ARG A 13 16.34 -4.72 -1.94
N GLN A 14 15.97 -5.91 -2.38
CA GLN A 14 14.56 -6.26 -2.59
C GLN A 14 13.77 -6.28 -1.29
N ARG A 15 14.35 -6.80 -0.21
CA ARG A 15 13.74 -6.78 1.13
C ARG A 15 13.50 -5.35 1.62
N ILE A 16 14.49 -4.47 1.47
CA ILE A 16 14.37 -3.04 1.83
C ILE A 16 13.28 -2.37 0.99
N ALA A 17 13.24 -2.63 -0.32
CA ALA A 17 12.23 -2.09 -1.21
C ALA A 17 10.81 -2.55 -0.81
N ALA A 18 10.61 -3.84 -0.52
CA ALA A 18 9.34 -4.39 -0.09
C ALA A 18 8.87 -3.78 1.25
N ARG A 19 9.78 -3.64 2.24
CA ARG A 19 9.50 -2.95 3.50
C ARG A 19 9.05 -1.49 3.27
N ASN A 20 9.80 -0.74 2.47
CA ASN A 20 9.51 0.66 2.18
C ASN A 20 8.18 0.83 1.44
N GLN A 21 7.86 -0.10 0.53
CA GLN A 21 6.59 -0.13 -0.18
C GLN A 21 5.42 -0.36 0.78
N LEU A 22 5.53 -1.33 1.69
CA LEU A 22 4.52 -1.58 2.71
C LEU A 22 4.33 -0.37 3.63
N GLU A 23 5.42 0.18 4.15
CA GLU A 23 5.41 1.35 5.03
C GLU A 23 4.74 2.55 4.36
N SER A 24 5.13 2.86 3.13
CA SER A 24 4.54 3.95 2.34
C SER A 24 3.05 3.72 2.08
N TYR A 25 2.65 2.50 1.74
CA TYR A 25 1.25 2.17 1.48
C TYR A 25 0.39 2.34 2.74
N VAL A 26 0.87 1.87 3.88
CA VAL A 26 0.17 2.00 5.18
C VAL A 26 -0.06 3.47 5.53
N PHE A 27 0.97 4.32 5.41
CA PHE A 27 0.84 5.75 5.68
C PHE A 27 -0.14 6.45 4.73
N ASN A 28 -0.04 6.16 3.43
CA ASN A 28 -0.93 6.75 2.42
C ASN A 28 -2.40 6.37 2.66
N ILE A 29 -2.68 5.11 2.97
CA ILE A 29 -4.03 4.65 3.27
C ILE A 29 -4.56 5.25 4.57
N LYS A 30 -3.74 5.31 5.62
CA LYS A 30 -4.11 5.91 6.89
C LYS A 30 -4.52 7.37 6.69
N GLN A 31 -3.67 8.15 6.03
CA GLN A 31 -3.96 9.54 5.68
C GLN A 31 -5.24 9.67 4.84
N SER A 32 -5.36 8.90 3.76
CA SER A 32 -6.54 8.94 2.87
C SER A 32 -7.84 8.61 3.60
N THR A 33 -7.77 7.70 4.58
CA THR A 33 -8.90 7.27 5.40
C THR A 33 -9.30 8.35 6.41
N GLU A 34 -8.32 9.03 7.02
CA GLU A 34 -8.55 10.19 7.88
C GLU A 34 -9.15 11.36 7.09
N GLU A 35 -8.64 11.64 5.89
CA GLU A 35 -9.15 12.70 4.99
C GLU A 35 -10.54 12.39 4.42
N ALA A 36 -10.88 11.12 4.26
CA ALA A 36 -12.22 10.72 3.83
C ALA A 36 -13.29 11.10 4.87
N GLY A 37 -12.93 11.21 6.15
CA GLY A 37 -13.82 11.66 7.22
C GLY A 37 -15.14 10.88 7.22
N GLU A 38 -16.27 11.59 7.12
CA GLU A 38 -17.62 11.02 7.10
C GLU A 38 -18.05 10.41 5.75
N LYS A 39 -17.21 10.51 4.71
CA LYS A 39 -17.51 9.91 3.38
C LYS A 39 -17.40 8.39 3.37
N ILE A 40 -16.75 7.82 4.39
CA ILE A 40 -16.68 6.37 4.61
C ILE A 40 -17.45 6.00 5.89
N PRO A 41 -18.10 4.83 5.93
CA PRO A 41 -18.71 4.34 7.16
C PRO A 41 -17.70 4.24 8.30
N GLU A 42 -18.10 4.63 9.51
CA GLU A 42 -17.24 4.56 10.71
C GLU A 42 -16.66 3.17 10.92
N SER A 43 -17.46 2.12 10.74
CA SER A 43 -17.00 0.74 10.84
C SER A 43 -15.90 0.37 9.84
N ASP A 44 -15.98 0.88 8.60
CA ASP A 44 -14.96 0.65 7.56
C ASP A 44 -13.70 1.47 7.85
N ARG A 45 -13.86 2.72 8.31
CA ARG A 45 -12.77 3.60 8.76
C ARG A 45 -11.97 2.96 9.88
N ASP A 46 -12.64 2.57 10.96
CA ASP A 46 -11.99 1.99 12.13
C ASP A 46 -11.27 0.68 11.78
N LYS A 47 -11.87 -0.13 10.90
CA LYS A 47 -11.25 -1.36 10.40
C LYS A 47 -9.95 -1.09 9.63
N ILE A 48 -9.94 -0.07 8.75
CA ILE A 48 -8.72 0.30 8.02
C ILE A 48 -7.67 0.84 8.99
N LEU A 49 -8.03 1.79 9.85
CA LEU A 49 -7.09 2.41 10.80
C LEU A 49 -6.47 1.38 11.74
N GLN A 50 -7.29 0.47 12.29
CA GLN A 50 -6.80 -0.63 13.11
C GLN A 50 -5.82 -1.52 12.33
N LYS A 51 -6.14 -1.87 11.08
CA LYS A 51 -5.25 -2.72 10.27
C LYS A 51 -3.94 -2.00 9.91
N CYS A 52 -3.99 -0.70 9.63
CA CYS A 52 -2.79 0.12 9.44
C CYS A 52 -1.92 0.10 10.70
N ASP A 53 -2.50 0.34 11.88
CA ASP A 53 -1.76 0.35 13.14
C ASP A 53 -1.18 -1.03 13.51
N GLU A 54 -1.91 -2.11 13.25
CA GLU A 54 -1.41 -3.49 13.36
C GLU A 54 -0.22 -3.73 12.42
N THR A 55 -0.29 -3.21 11.20
CA THR A 55 0.77 -3.36 10.20
C THR A 55 2.01 -2.56 10.57
N ILE A 56 1.86 -1.33 11.08
CA ILE A 56 2.98 -0.51 11.60
C ILE A 56 3.66 -1.25 12.75
N LYS A 57 2.89 -1.72 13.74
CA LYS A 57 3.44 -2.51 14.86
C LYS A 57 4.15 -3.77 14.37
N TRP A 58 3.63 -4.41 13.33
CA TRP A 58 4.29 -5.57 12.73
C TRP A 58 5.61 -5.17 12.05
N LEU A 59 5.63 -4.10 11.26
CA LEU A 59 6.85 -3.56 10.62
C LEU A 59 7.93 -3.23 11.66
N ASP A 60 7.56 -2.60 12.78
CA ASP A 60 8.48 -2.23 13.86
C ASP A 60 9.08 -3.46 14.57
N ASN A 61 8.29 -4.52 14.72
CA ASN A 61 8.73 -5.76 15.38
C ASN A 61 9.43 -6.74 14.42
N ASN A 62 9.31 -6.55 13.10
CA ASN A 62 9.77 -7.49 12.09
C ASN A 62 10.67 -6.78 11.05
N THR A 63 11.61 -5.96 11.53
CA THR A 63 12.54 -5.18 10.69
C THR A 63 13.45 -6.03 9.80
N THR A 64 13.62 -7.31 10.15
CA THR A 64 14.44 -8.29 9.42
C THR A 64 13.62 -9.37 8.71
N ALA A 65 12.29 -9.19 8.57
CA ALA A 65 11.44 -10.14 7.86
C ALA A 65 11.87 -10.32 6.40
N GLU A 66 11.56 -11.46 5.81
CA GLU A 66 11.87 -11.73 4.41
C GLU A 66 10.97 -10.91 3.46
N LYS A 67 11.40 -10.78 2.21
CA LYS A 67 10.67 -10.02 1.18
C LYS A 67 9.22 -10.52 1.05
N GLU A 68 9.03 -11.83 1.03
CA GLU A 68 7.74 -12.49 0.89
C GLU A 68 6.78 -12.18 2.04
N GLU A 69 7.31 -11.96 3.25
CA GLU A 69 6.51 -11.60 4.41
C GLU A 69 6.00 -10.15 4.31
N PHE A 70 6.85 -9.23 3.83
CA PHE A 70 6.44 -7.85 3.53
C PHE A 70 5.39 -7.82 2.41
N ASP A 71 5.60 -8.59 1.34
CA ASP A 71 4.64 -8.68 0.23
C ASP A 71 3.30 -9.26 0.68
N TYR A 72 3.31 -10.32 1.49
CA TYR A 72 2.09 -10.91 2.05
C TYR A 72 1.31 -9.90 2.90
N LYS A 73 2.01 -9.12 3.74
CA LYS A 73 1.38 -8.06 4.55
C LYS A 73 0.80 -6.95 3.69
N LEU A 74 1.49 -6.57 2.61
CA LEU A 74 0.99 -5.60 1.65
C LEU A 74 -0.29 -6.11 0.98
N GLU A 75 -0.31 -7.36 0.52
CA GLU A 75 -1.50 -7.97 -0.08
C GLU A 75 -2.68 -8.04 0.90
N ASP A 76 -2.44 -8.46 2.15
CA ASP A 76 -3.47 -8.56 3.18
C ASP A 76 -4.11 -7.19 3.47
N LEU A 77 -3.28 -6.14 3.63
CA LEU A 77 -3.77 -4.78 3.81
C LEU A 77 -4.52 -4.28 2.56
N THR A 78 -3.98 -4.55 1.37
CA THR A 78 -4.59 -4.14 0.09
C THR A 78 -5.96 -4.76 -0.10
N LYS A 79 -6.14 -6.06 0.20
CA LYS A 79 -7.42 -6.78 0.11
C LYS A 79 -8.52 -6.17 0.99
N ILE A 80 -8.13 -5.60 2.13
CA ILE A 80 -9.06 -4.92 3.04
C ILE A 80 -9.39 -3.51 2.52
N CYS A 81 -8.40 -2.78 2.03
CA CYS A 81 -8.54 -1.37 1.67
C CYS A 81 -9.18 -1.16 0.28
N GLN A 82 -8.86 -2.00 -0.71
CA GLN A 82 -9.41 -1.92 -2.06
C GLN A 82 -10.94 -1.80 -2.12
N PRO A 83 -11.73 -2.70 -1.50
CA PRO A 83 -13.20 -2.62 -1.59
C PRO A 83 -13.79 -1.38 -0.91
N ILE A 84 -13.09 -0.78 0.04
CA ILE A 84 -13.54 0.45 0.72
C ILE A 84 -13.21 1.68 -0.15
N MET A 85 -12.00 1.74 -0.69
CA MET A 85 -11.58 2.82 -1.59
C MET A 85 -12.38 2.82 -2.90
N THR A 86 -12.69 1.64 -3.48
CA THR A 86 -13.56 1.54 -4.66
C THR A 86 -14.97 2.08 -4.38
N ARG A 87 -15.56 1.75 -3.21
CA ARG A 87 -16.87 2.29 -2.82
C ARG A 87 -16.83 3.80 -2.63
N LEU A 88 -15.78 4.34 -2.01
CA LEU A 88 -15.60 5.78 -1.83
C LEU A 88 -15.53 6.53 -3.18
N HIS A 89 -14.76 6.02 -4.14
CA HIS A 89 -14.66 6.61 -5.47
C HIS A 89 -15.99 6.56 -6.23
N GLN A 90 -16.73 5.45 -6.14
CA GLN A 90 -18.05 5.33 -6.76
C GLN A 90 -19.07 6.29 -6.13
N GLN A 91 -19.03 6.46 -4.81
CA GLN A 91 -19.92 7.38 -4.10
C GLN A 91 -19.61 8.85 -4.41
N ALA A 92 -18.33 9.19 -4.62
CA ALA A 92 -17.92 10.51 -5.10
C ALA A 92 -18.31 10.77 -6.58
N SER A 93 -18.45 9.71 -7.39
CA SER A 93 -18.78 9.80 -8.82
C SER A 93 -20.29 9.96 -9.10
N GLY A 94 -21.15 9.91 -8.08
CA GLY A 94 -22.60 10.14 -8.19
C GLY A 94 -23.00 11.60 -8.40
N GLY A 95 -22.03 12.51 -8.52
CA GLY A 95 -22.26 13.94 -8.73
C GLY A 95 -21.11 14.61 -9.47
N GLY A 96 -20.96 14.30 -10.76
CA GLY A 96 -20.21 15.14 -11.70
C GLY A 96 -18.70 15.01 -11.69
N GLN A 97 -18.20 14.67 -12.88
CA GLN A 97 -16.91 15.08 -13.44
C GLN A 97 -15.67 14.27 -13.06
N GLN A 98 -15.11 13.65 -14.11
CA GLN A 98 -13.75 13.11 -14.19
C GLN A 98 -12.73 14.03 -13.52
N ALA A 99 -11.96 13.48 -12.58
CA ALA A 99 -10.64 13.98 -12.24
C ALA A 99 -9.72 12.81 -11.82
N GLY A 100 -9.00 12.28 -12.81
CA GLY A 100 -7.69 11.62 -12.73
C GLY A 100 -7.35 10.75 -11.52
N SER A 101 -7.58 9.44 -11.66
CA SER A 101 -6.79 8.43 -10.94
C SER A 101 -5.34 8.46 -11.45
N ASN A 102 -4.49 9.24 -10.79
CA ASN A 102 -3.03 9.22 -10.98
C ASN A 102 -2.35 8.07 -10.20
N TYR A 103 -2.93 6.87 -10.27
CA TYR A 103 -2.39 5.63 -9.67
C TYR A 103 -1.85 4.67 -10.74
N GLY A 104 -1.19 5.20 -11.76
CA GLY A 104 -0.47 4.42 -12.76
C GLY A 104 0.88 5.08 -13.03
N GLY A 105 1.96 4.33 -12.81
CA GLY A 105 3.33 4.74 -13.12
C GLY A 105 3.54 5.13 -14.59
N PRO A 106 4.74 5.60 -14.94
CA PRO A 106 5.00 6.29 -16.20
C PRO A 106 4.61 5.45 -17.42
N THR A 107 3.83 6.05 -18.31
CA THR A 107 3.56 5.52 -19.65
C THR A 107 4.84 5.59 -20.47
N VAL A 108 5.64 4.51 -20.43
CA VAL A 108 6.57 4.20 -21.51
C VAL A 108 5.73 3.55 -22.60
N GLU A 109 5.16 4.38 -23.47
CA GLU A 109 4.83 3.92 -24.83
C GLU A 109 6.12 3.94 -25.64
N GLU A 110 6.34 2.81 -26.27
CA GLU A 110 7.56 2.43 -26.95
C GLU A 110 7.87 3.37 -28.11
N VAL A 111 9.16 3.67 -28.22
CA VAL A 111 9.85 4.13 -29.42
C VAL A 111 9.45 3.32 -30.65
N ASP A 112 8.96 4.01 -31.68
CA ASP A 112 9.34 3.78 -33.09
C ASP A 112 9.40 5.14 -33.82
#